data_AF-A0A151JMY5-F1
#
_entry.id   AF-A0A151JMY5-F1
#
_cell.length_a   1.000
_cell.length_b   1.000
_cell.length_c   1.000
_cell.angle_alpha   90.00
_cell.angle_beta   90.00
_cell.angle_gamma   90.00
#
_symmetry.space_group_name_H-M   'P 1'
#
loop_
_entity.id
_entity.type
_entity.pdbx_description
1 polymer ?
#
loop_
_entity_poly.entity_id
_entity_poly.type
_entity_poly.pdbx_seq_one_letter_code
_entity_poly.pdbx_strand_id
1 'polypeptide(L)'
;FLEDASESVLERVQCIMQRYDSIKINTIFNGEFVAGDKRANKSIATRNYELYRYSDLREWYVTRVVEPILTSLEEFQERDSGWALSRILNLAVNANKHNPLRAGCHIKLPREIMLKRAVINVQSTDNACFAWSVVAALHPAQKHVERESSYPHYSTVLNLAGIEFPITLNQIKKFEALNDISINVYAIEKGIVPIRLADRKRSKHVNLLYVEDDSGTLCAH
;
A
#
# COMPACT_ATOMS: atom_id res chain seq x y z
N PHE A 1 26.20 6.39 -9.92
CA PHE A 1 25.50 5.11 -10.20
C PHE A 1 24.05 5.12 -9.76
N LEU A 2 23.71 5.20 -8.45
CA LEU A 2 22.31 5.13 -8.01
C LEU A 2 21.47 6.30 -8.56
N GLU A 3 22.05 7.49 -8.63
CA GLU A 3 21.42 8.65 -9.29
C GLU A 3 21.24 8.41 -10.80
N ASP A 4 22.28 7.93 -11.49
CA ASP A 4 22.22 7.64 -12.93
C ASP A 4 21.19 6.55 -13.28
N ALA A 5 20.99 5.58 -12.39
CA ALA A 5 20.02 4.50 -12.56
C ALA A 5 18.58 4.93 -12.28
N SER A 6 18.37 6.12 -11.70
CA SER A 6 17.06 6.58 -11.23
C SER A 6 16.00 6.55 -12.32
N GLU A 7 16.20 7.27 -13.43
CA GLU A 7 15.20 7.38 -14.50
C GLU A 7 14.83 6.01 -15.07
N SER A 8 15.81 5.12 -15.30
CA SER A 8 15.54 3.76 -15.78
C SER A 8 14.73 2.91 -14.79
N VAL A 9 14.99 3.05 -13.49
CA VAL A 9 14.22 2.35 -12.45
C VAL A 9 12.79 2.91 -12.40
N LEU A 10 12.64 4.24 -12.37
CA LEU A 10 11.35 4.91 -12.30
C LEU A 10 10.46 4.56 -13.48
N GLU A 11 10.99 4.58 -14.71
CA GLU A 11 10.26 4.19 -15.92
C GLU A 11 9.77 2.73 -15.85
N ARG A 12 10.63 1.81 -15.40
CA ARG A 12 10.29 0.38 -15.30
C ARG A 12 9.20 0.15 -14.26
N VAL A 13 9.31 0.79 -13.11
CA VAL A 13 8.32 0.71 -12.02
C VAL A 13 6.99 1.32 -12.46
N GLN A 14 7.02 2.47 -13.14
CA GLN A 14 5.81 3.10 -13.67
C GLN A 14 5.09 2.21 -14.70
N CYS A 15 5.82 1.52 -15.57
CA CYS A 15 5.25 0.56 -16.51
C CYS A 15 4.55 -0.61 -15.79
N ILE A 16 5.12 -1.10 -14.69
CA ILE A 16 4.50 -2.16 -13.88
C ILE A 16 3.21 -1.63 -13.22
N MET A 17 3.22 -0.41 -12.71
CA MET A 17 2.07 0.23 -12.05
C MET A 17 0.94 0.59 -13.02
N GLN A 18 1.21 0.76 -14.32
CA GLN A 18 0.15 0.86 -15.33
C GLN A 18 -0.64 -0.45 -15.46
N ARG A 19 -0.01 -1.59 -15.18
CA ARG A 19 -0.63 -2.93 -15.27
C ARG A 19 -1.29 -3.37 -13.96
N TYR A 20 -0.74 -2.94 -12.82
CA TYR A 20 -1.21 -3.33 -11.49
C TYR A 20 -1.46 -2.08 -10.64
N ASP A 21 -2.66 -1.95 -10.08
CA ASP A 21 -3.04 -0.80 -9.25
C ASP A 21 -2.19 -0.68 -7.95
N SER A 22 -1.55 -1.78 -7.54
CA SER A 22 -0.72 -1.86 -6.33
C SER A 22 0.35 -2.95 -6.43
N ILE A 23 1.56 -2.64 -5.98
CA ILE A 23 2.70 -3.56 -5.95
C ILE A 23 3.46 -3.49 -4.64
N LYS A 24 4.09 -4.60 -4.27
CA LYS A 24 5.09 -4.67 -3.20
C LYS A 24 6.47 -4.77 -3.83
N ILE A 25 7.31 -3.76 -3.59
CA ILE A 25 8.59 -3.57 -4.27
C ILE A 25 9.74 -3.61 -3.26
N ASN A 26 10.88 -4.17 -3.66
CA ASN A 26 12.16 -3.96 -2.99
C ASN A 26 13.29 -3.87 -4.01
N THR A 27 14.45 -3.43 -3.54
CA THR A 27 15.65 -3.30 -4.36
C THR A 27 16.82 -4.01 -3.71
N ILE A 28 17.64 -4.68 -4.50
CA ILE A 28 18.86 -5.36 -4.04
C ILE A 28 20.04 -4.77 -4.79
N PHE A 29 20.92 -4.10 -4.07
CA PHE A 29 22.20 -3.64 -4.57
C PHE A 29 23.24 -4.75 -4.44
N ASN A 30 23.93 -5.07 -5.54
CA ASN A 30 24.97 -6.08 -5.57
C ASN A 30 26.31 -5.43 -5.93
N GLY A 31 27.32 -5.65 -5.08
CA GLY A 31 28.65 -5.09 -5.26
C GLY A 31 29.75 -6.09 -4.92
N GLU A 32 30.89 -5.95 -5.57
CA GLU A 32 32.15 -6.56 -5.16
C GLU A 32 32.86 -5.63 -4.18
N PHE A 33 33.25 -6.19 -3.03
CA PHE A 33 33.98 -5.51 -1.98
C PHE A 33 35.37 -6.14 -1.83
N VAL A 34 36.34 -5.32 -1.44
CA VAL A 34 37.74 -5.73 -1.28
C VAL A 34 38.29 -5.30 0.07
N ALA A 35 39.09 -6.17 0.70
CA ALA A 35 39.80 -5.89 1.95
C ALA A 35 41.19 -6.54 1.90
N GLY A 36 42.22 -5.74 1.63
CA GLY A 36 43.55 -6.26 1.26
C GLY A 36 43.44 -7.14 0.00
N ASP A 37 43.95 -8.37 0.07
CA ASP A 37 43.89 -9.33 -1.04
C ASP A 37 42.55 -10.08 -1.15
N LYS A 38 41.63 -9.88 -0.19
CA LYS A 38 40.34 -10.57 -0.18
C LYS A 38 39.33 -9.84 -1.05
N ARG A 39 38.56 -10.59 -1.84
CA ARG A 39 37.40 -10.11 -2.60
C ARG A 39 36.15 -10.89 -2.22
N ALA A 40 35.01 -10.21 -2.14
CA ALA A 40 33.72 -10.86 -1.89
C ALA A 40 32.58 -10.08 -2.53
N ASN A 41 31.60 -10.80 -3.07
CA ASN A 41 30.35 -10.22 -3.51
C ASN A 41 29.39 -10.11 -2.33
N LYS A 42 28.82 -8.93 -2.12
CA LYS A 42 27.85 -8.65 -1.05
C LYS A 42 26.62 -7.98 -1.64
N SER A 43 25.50 -8.21 -0.96
CA SER A 43 24.19 -7.70 -1.36
C SER A 43 23.58 -6.90 -0.24
N ILE A 44 22.98 -5.75 -0.58
CA ILE A 44 22.23 -4.90 0.35
C ILE A 44 20.80 -4.85 -0.16
N ALA A 45 19.87 -5.41 0.60
CA ALA A 45 18.46 -5.44 0.25
C ALA A 45 17.69 -4.37 1.05
N THR A 46 16.84 -3.62 0.37
CA THR A 46 15.93 -2.69 1.03
C THR A 46 14.71 -3.44 1.56
N ARG A 47 14.02 -2.83 2.53
CA ARG A 47 12.75 -3.38 3.04
C ARG A 47 11.70 -3.36 1.93
N ASN A 48 10.76 -4.30 1.99
CA ASN A 48 9.59 -4.26 1.12
C ASN A 48 8.82 -2.96 1.36
N TYR A 49 8.43 -2.31 0.27
CA TYR A 49 7.64 -1.09 0.26
C TYR A 49 6.41 -1.28 -0.62
N GLU A 50 5.31 -0.63 -0.28
CA GLU A 50 4.07 -0.73 -1.03
C GLU A 50 3.91 0.52 -1.90
N LEU A 51 3.74 0.32 -3.20
CA LEU A 51 3.50 1.39 -4.15
C LEU A 51 2.08 1.28 -4.69
N TYR A 52 1.41 2.43 -4.71
CA TYR A 52 0.06 2.63 -5.22
C TYR A 52 0.11 3.53 -6.44
N ARG A 53 -0.93 3.49 -7.26
CA ARG A 53 -1.02 4.26 -8.52
C ARG A 53 -0.59 5.73 -8.43
N TYR A 54 -0.82 6.39 -7.29
CA TYR A 54 -0.52 7.80 -7.07
C TYR A 54 0.68 8.06 -6.14
N SER A 55 1.44 7.02 -5.78
CA SER A 55 2.67 7.17 -4.99
C SER A 55 3.71 8.00 -5.74
N ASP A 56 4.42 8.86 -5.01
CA ASP A 56 5.56 9.59 -5.56
C ASP A 56 6.76 8.64 -5.71
N LEU A 57 7.04 8.25 -6.96
CA LEU A 57 8.13 7.33 -7.27
C LEU A 57 9.51 7.95 -7.02
N ARG A 58 9.65 9.28 -7.18
CA ARG A 58 10.93 9.95 -6.91
C ARG A 58 11.19 10.00 -5.41
N GLU A 59 10.19 10.35 -4.60
CA GLU A 59 10.30 10.29 -3.13
C GLU A 59 10.63 8.86 -2.68
N TRP A 60 9.92 7.86 -3.22
CA TRP A 60 10.22 6.45 -2.92
C TRP A 60 11.66 6.08 -3.25
N TYR A 61 12.13 6.41 -4.46
CA TYR A 61 13.48 6.03 -4.88
C TYR A 61 14.55 6.67 -4.00
N VAL A 62 14.42 7.96 -3.69
CA VAL A 62 15.37 8.65 -2.81
C VAL A 62 15.33 8.07 -1.39
N THR A 63 14.16 8.07 -0.76
CA THR A 63 14.04 7.79 0.68
C THR A 63 14.06 6.30 1.04
N ARG A 64 13.71 5.41 0.08
CA ARG A 64 13.59 3.96 0.33
C ARG A 64 14.61 3.13 -0.43
N VAL A 65 15.29 3.70 -1.43
CA VAL A 65 16.34 3.00 -2.19
C VAL A 65 17.70 3.65 -1.95
N VAL A 66 17.87 4.93 -2.30
CA VAL A 66 19.16 5.61 -2.26
C VAL A 66 19.68 5.76 -0.83
N GLU A 67 18.92 6.42 0.04
CA GLU A 67 19.33 6.69 1.42
C GLU A 67 19.69 5.39 2.18
N PRO A 68 18.86 4.33 2.21
CA PRO A 68 19.19 3.12 2.96
C PRO A 68 20.40 2.35 2.41
N ILE A 69 20.59 2.35 1.08
CA ILE A 69 21.75 1.70 0.47
C ILE A 69 23.03 2.47 0.81
N LEU A 70 23.02 3.80 0.70
CA LEU A 70 24.18 4.63 1.04
C LEU A 70 24.56 4.50 2.51
N THR A 71 23.59 4.61 3.42
CA THR A 71 23.84 4.40 4.86
C THR A 71 24.42 3.00 5.12
N SER A 72 23.90 1.96 4.48
CA SER A 72 24.43 0.59 4.64
C SER A 72 25.85 0.45 4.08
N LEU A 73 26.19 1.17 3.01
CA LEU A 73 27.54 1.18 2.44
C LEU A 73 28.54 1.92 3.33
N GLU A 74 28.13 3.05 3.90
CA GLU A 74 28.93 3.83 4.86
C GLU A 74 29.19 3.02 6.13
N GLU A 75 28.17 2.42 6.73
CA GLU A 75 28.33 1.55 7.91
C GLU A 75 29.27 0.36 7.64
N PHE A 76 29.28 -0.14 6.41
CA PHE A 76 30.17 -1.24 6.01
C PHE A 76 31.64 -0.81 5.94
N GLN A 77 31.88 0.43 5.54
CA GLN A 77 33.21 1.00 5.35
C GLN A 77 33.78 1.59 6.65
N GLU A 78 32.96 2.25 7.47
CA GLU A 78 33.40 2.97 8.68
C GLU A 78 33.70 2.06 9.89
N ARG A 79 33.11 0.86 9.98
CA ARG A 79 33.30 -0.02 11.16
C ARG A 79 34.59 -0.85 11.16
N ASP A 80 35.71 -0.27 10.71
CA ASP A 80 37.07 -0.86 10.76
C ASP A 80 37.25 -2.23 10.07
N SER A 81 36.28 -2.68 9.26
CA SER A 81 36.32 -4.01 8.66
C SER A 81 37.36 -4.14 7.53
N GLY A 82 37.88 -3.00 7.05
CA GLY A 82 38.82 -2.90 5.93
C GLY A 82 38.19 -3.14 4.56
N TRP A 83 36.87 -3.32 4.47
CA TRP A 83 36.18 -3.59 3.21
C TRP A 83 35.76 -2.30 2.51
N ALA A 84 36.28 -2.08 1.32
CA ALA A 84 35.86 -1.01 0.43
C ALA A 84 35.07 -1.57 -0.76
N LEU A 85 34.06 -0.83 -1.23
CA LEU A 85 33.36 -1.17 -2.46
C LEU A 85 34.33 -0.99 -3.64
N SER A 86 34.58 -2.05 -4.40
CA SER A 86 35.47 -2.01 -5.57
C SER A 86 34.70 -1.90 -6.88
N ARG A 87 33.57 -2.62 -7.01
CA ARG A 87 32.80 -2.65 -8.25
C ARG A 87 31.32 -2.83 -7.97
N ILE A 88 30.49 -2.08 -8.68
CA ILE A 88 29.04 -2.28 -8.69
C ILE A 88 28.72 -3.36 -9.74
N LEU A 89 28.02 -4.41 -9.32
CA LEU A 89 27.63 -5.52 -10.20
C LEU A 89 26.31 -5.21 -10.89
N ASN A 90 25.27 -4.91 -10.10
CA ASN A 90 23.96 -4.48 -10.59
C ASN A 90 23.07 -3.97 -9.45
N LEU A 91 21.93 -3.39 -9.83
CA LEU A 91 20.79 -3.11 -8.96
C LEU A 91 19.60 -3.92 -9.46
N ALA A 92 19.10 -4.85 -8.66
CA ALA A 92 17.91 -5.63 -8.97
C ALA A 92 16.68 -4.99 -8.33
N VAL A 93 15.60 -4.86 -9.09
CA VAL A 93 14.31 -4.34 -8.62
C VAL A 93 13.29 -5.47 -8.66
N ASN A 94 12.79 -5.88 -7.49
CA ASN A 94 11.80 -6.94 -7.39
C ASN A 94 10.43 -6.31 -7.14
N ALA A 95 9.47 -6.56 -8.01
CA ALA A 95 8.10 -6.08 -7.87
C ALA A 95 7.13 -7.24 -7.93
N ASN A 96 6.29 -7.36 -6.90
CA ASN A 96 5.25 -8.38 -6.80
C ASN A 96 3.88 -7.72 -6.81
N LYS A 97 2.90 -8.34 -7.49
CA LYS A 97 1.51 -7.90 -7.40
C LYS A 97 1.06 -7.95 -5.94
N HIS A 98 0.53 -6.83 -5.46
CA HIS A 98 0.01 -6.71 -4.11
C HIS A 98 -1.50 -6.47 -4.17
N ASN A 99 -2.27 -7.08 -3.25
CA ASN A 99 -3.68 -6.73 -3.06
C ASN A 99 -3.83 -6.08 -1.68
N PRO A 100 -3.89 -4.74 -1.61
CA PRO A 100 -4.02 -4.05 -0.34
C PRO A 100 -5.34 -4.42 0.32
N LEU A 101 -6.39 -4.67 -0.43
CA LEU A 101 -7.69 -4.90 0.17
C LEU A 101 -7.91 -6.32 0.71
N ARG A 102 -6.86 -7.13 0.90
CA ARG A 102 -6.95 -8.46 1.51
C ARG A 102 -7.12 -8.32 3.03
N ALA A 103 -8.35 -8.02 3.42
CA ALA A 103 -8.71 -7.39 4.67
C ALA A 103 -9.55 -8.28 5.60
N GLY A 104 -9.41 -8.09 6.92
CA GLY A 104 -10.28 -8.68 7.95
C GLY A 104 -10.90 -7.57 8.79
N CYS A 105 -12.18 -7.67 9.17
CA CYS A 105 -13.02 -6.53 9.59
C CYS A 105 -12.80 -6.02 11.02
N HIS A 106 -11.68 -6.38 11.64
CA HIS A 106 -11.37 -6.03 13.01
C HIS A 106 -9.96 -5.45 13.10
N ILE A 107 -9.85 -4.14 12.84
CA ILE A 107 -8.58 -3.41 12.95
C ILE A 107 -8.69 -2.35 14.03
N LYS A 108 -7.63 -2.24 14.85
CA LYS A 108 -7.47 -1.12 15.77
C LYS A 108 -6.94 0.08 14.99
N LEU A 109 -7.80 1.08 14.82
CA LEU A 109 -7.39 2.33 14.21
C LEU A 109 -6.37 3.08 15.08
N PRO A 110 -5.38 3.78 14.48
CA PRO A 110 -4.50 4.67 15.23
C PRO A 110 -5.30 5.69 16.05
N ARG A 111 -4.84 5.97 17.27
CA ARG A 111 -5.54 6.84 18.24
C ARG A 111 -5.88 8.21 17.64
N GLU A 112 -4.98 8.77 16.85
CA GLU A 112 -5.16 10.08 16.20
C GLU A 112 -6.36 10.12 15.25
N ILE A 113 -6.64 9.02 14.55
CA ILE A 113 -7.79 8.89 13.66
C ILE A 113 -9.07 8.69 14.47
N MET A 114 -9.02 7.83 15.51
CA MET A 114 -10.17 7.60 16.38
C MET A 114 -10.65 8.88 17.07
N LEU A 115 -9.72 9.73 17.52
CA LEU A 115 -10.04 10.99 18.20
C LEU A 115 -10.76 11.99 17.28
N LYS A 116 -10.48 11.96 15.96
CA LYS A 116 -11.12 12.83 14.98
C LYS A 116 -12.57 12.44 14.70
N ARG A 117 -13.00 11.23 15.08
CA ARG A 117 -14.35 10.68 14.81
C ARG A 117 -14.80 10.79 13.35
N ALA A 118 -13.85 10.86 12.42
CA ALA A 118 -14.10 11.02 10.99
C ALA A 118 -14.22 9.69 10.24
N VAL A 119 -13.94 8.58 10.91
CA VAL A 119 -13.90 7.23 10.33
C VAL A 119 -14.84 6.33 11.13
N ILE A 120 -15.72 5.63 10.43
CA ILE A 120 -16.63 4.64 11.01
C ILE A 120 -15.99 3.27 10.83
N ASN A 121 -15.61 2.65 11.94
CA ASN A 121 -15.07 1.29 11.95
C ASN A 121 -16.18 0.32 12.35
N VAL A 122 -16.95 -0.16 11.37
CA VAL A 122 -17.95 -1.21 11.60
C VAL A 122 -17.23 -2.51 11.91
N GLN A 123 -17.50 -3.06 13.08
CA GLN A 123 -16.94 -4.32 13.54
C GLN A 123 -17.84 -5.45 13.07
N SER A 124 -17.32 -6.28 12.16
CA SER A 124 -17.96 -7.52 11.74
C SER A 124 -17.01 -8.71 11.93
N THR A 125 -17.58 -9.90 11.98
CA THR A 125 -16.86 -11.17 12.08
C THR A 125 -16.64 -11.85 10.73
N ASP A 126 -17.25 -11.32 9.66
CA ASP A 126 -17.04 -11.79 8.30
C ASP A 126 -15.84 -11.10 7.62
N ASN A 127 -15.64 -11.37 6.32
CA ASN A 127 -14.59 -10.76 5.51
C ASN A 127 -15.12 -9.66 4.57
N ALA A 128 -16.33 -9.14 4.81
CA ALA A 128 -17.06 -8.24 3.93
C ALA A 128 -16.92 -6.75 4.34
N CYS A 129 -15.77 -6.37 4.89
CA CYS A 129 -15.53 -5.05 5.51
C CYS A 129 -15.76 -3.92 4.53
N PHE A 130 -15.31 -4.09 3.29
CA PHE A 130 -15.58 -3.15 2.21
C PHE A 130 -17.08 -2.90 2.04
N ALA A 131 -17.90 -3.95 2.06
CA ALA A 131 -19.34 -3.82 1.90
C ALA A 131 -19.97 -3.14 3.12
N TRP A 132 -19.57 -3.54 4.34
CA TRP A 132 -20.01 -2.90 5.57
C TRP A 132 -19.68 -1.41 5.63
N SER A 133 -18.49 -1.00 5.22
CA SER A 133 -18.10 0.41 5.15
C SER A 133 -18.87 1.20 4.12
N VAL A 134 -19.11 0.62 2.92
CA VAL A 134 -19.98 1.26 1.93
C VAL A 134 -21.40 1.42 2.47
N VAL A 135 -21.95 0.41 3.16
CA VAL A 135 -23.26 0.51 3.79
C VAL A 135 -23.28 1.59 4.87
N ALA A 136 -22.28 1.64 5.74
CA ALA A 136 -22.21 2.63 6.81
C ALA A 136 -22.17 4.07 6.27
N ALA A 137 -21.48 4.29 5.15
CA ALA A 137 -21.44 5.58 4.47
C ALA A 137 -22.79 5.94 3.81
N LEU A 138 -23.50 4.96 3.25
CA LEU A 138 -24.79 5.17 2.57
C LEU A 138 -25.99 5.22 3.52
N HIS A 139 -25.89 4.57 4.68
CA HIS A 139 -26.93 4.47 5.69
C HIS A 139 -26.38 4.87 7.08
N PRO A 140 -26.05 6.16 7.30
CA PRO A 140 -25.39 6.58 8.53
C PRO A 140 -26.25 6.29 9.77
N ALA A 141 -25.69 5.54 10.72
CA ALA A 141 -26.31 5.30 12.02
C ALA A 141 -26.09 6.49 12.95
N GLN A 142 -27.04 6.73 13.86
CA GLN A 142 -26.95 7.82 14.84
C GLN A 142 -26.26 7.40 16.14
N LYS A 143 -26.36 6.12 16.50
CA LYS A 143 -25.80 5.53 17.72
C LYS A 143 -25.18 4.19 17.39
N HIS A 144 -24.19 3.79 18.18
CA HIS A 144 -23.50 2.51 18.04
C HIS A 144 -23.02 2.26 16.61
N VAL A 145 -22.39 3.29 16.02
CA VAL A 145 -21.95 3.29 14.61
C VAL A 145 -20.92 2.20 14.32
N GLU A 146 -20.30 1.66 15.36
CA GLU A 146 -19.36 0.54 15.31
C GLU A 146 -20.03 -0.83 15.13
N ARG A 147 -21.35 -0.97 15.35
CA ARG A 147 -22.03 -2.27 15.34
C ARG A 147 -22.64 -2.58 13.99
N GLU A 148 -22.44 -3.79 13.49
CA GLU A 148 -23.08 -4.29 12.26
C GLU A 148 -24.63 -4.21 12.34
N SER A 149 -25.20 -4.45 13.52
CA SER A 149 -26.65 -4.42 13.75
C SER A 149 -27.28 -3.02 13.66
N SER A 150 -26.46 -1.97 13.61
CA SER A 150 -26.92 -0.60 13.39
C SER A 150 -27.25 -0.31 11.91
N TYR A 151 -26.95 -1.26 11.01
CA TYR A 151 -27.06 -1.08 9.56
C TYR A 151 -27.89 -2.20 8.91
N PRO A 152 -28.52 -1.95 7.75
CA PRO A 152 -29.08 -3.03 6.95
C PRO A 152 -27.95 -3.97 6.49
N HIS A 153 -28.24 -5.27 6.45
CA HIS A 153 -27.26 -6.24 5.99
C HIS A 153 -26.83 -5.94 4.55
N TYR A 154 -25.52 -5.90 4.28
CA TYR A 154 -24.98 -5.41 3.00
C TYR A 154 -25.52 -6.14 1.77
N SER A 155 -25.81 -7.44 1.88
CA SER A 155 -26.34 -8.25 0.77
C SER A 155 -27.75 -7.84 0.35
N THR A 156 -28.49 -7.12 1.19
CA THR A 156 -29.85 -6.64 0.89
C THR A 156 -29.86 -5.30 0.18
N VAL A 157 -28.78 -4.51 0.31
CA VAL A 157 -28.69 -3.14 -0.21
C VAL A 157 -27.65 -2.97 -1.32
N LEU A 158 -26.69 -3.89 -1.44
CA LEU A 158 -25.64 -3.87 -2.46
C LEU A 158 -25.78 -5.04 -3.45
N ASN A 159 -25.59 -4.74 -4.73
CA ASN A 159 -25.40 -5.73 -5.78
C ASN A 159 -23.93 -6.21 -5.79
N LEU A 160 -23.74 -7.47 -5.38
CA LEU A 160 -22.45 -8.14 -5.27
C LEU A 160 -22.20 -9.20 -6.36
N ALA A 161 -22.95 -9.17 -7.47
CA ALA A 161 -22.85 -10.18 -8.52
C ALA A 161 -21.43 -10.29 -9.11
N GLY A 162 -20.79 -11.44 -8.86
CA GLY A 162 -19.42 -11.72 -9.28
C GLY A 162 -18.37 -10.80 -8.63
N ILE A 163 -18.66 -10.29 -7.43
CA ILE A 163 -17.67 -9.70 -6.51
C ILE A 163 -17.28 -10.80 -5.53
N GLU A 164 -15.98 -10.98 -5.35
CA GLU A 164 -15.44 -11.93 -4.38
C GLU A 164 -14.83 -11.15 -3.21
N PHE A 165 -15.00 -11.68 -2.00
CA PHE A 165 -14.38 -11.14 -0.80
C PHE A 165 -13.13 -11.93 -0.42
N PRO A 166 -12.09 -11.26 0.12
CA PRO A 166 -11.99 -9.80 0.26
C PRO A 166 -11.80 -9.11 -1.10
N ILE A 167 -12.46 -7.95 -1.29
CA ILE A 167 -12.46 -7.26 -2.58
C ILE A 167 -11.04 -6.86 -2.99
N THR A 168 -10.78 -6.75 -4.29
CA THR A 168 -9.53 -6.20 -4.82
C THR A 168 -9.75 -4.79 -5.39
N LEU A 169 -8.71 -3.96 -5.46
CA LEU A 169 -8.80 -2.63 -6.10
C LEU A 169 -9.40 -2.73 -7.51
N ASN A 170 -9.00 -3.75 -8.28
CA ASN A 170 -9.51 -4.00 -9.62
C ASN A 170 -11.04 -4.27 -9.66
N GLN A 171 -11.58 -4.93 -8.64
CA GLN A 171 -13.02 -5.20 -8.53
C GLN A 171 -13.85 -3.98 -8.14
N ILE A 172 -13.24 -2.92 -7.56
CA ILE A 172 -13.98 -1.70 -7.20
C ILE A 172 -14.62 -1.07 -8.44
N LYS A 173 -13.95 -1.06 -9.61
CA LYS A 173 -14.56 -0.48 -10.83
C LYS A 173 -15.85 -1.23 -11.22
N LYS A 174 -15.84 -2.55 -11.06
CA LYS A 174 -17.02 -3.40 -11.29
C LYS A 174 -18.10 -3.12 -10.26
N PHE A 175 -17.73 -3.06 -8.97
CA PHE A 175 -18.65 -2.75 -7.88
C PHE A 175 -19.35 -1.38 -8.07
N GLU A 176 -18.57 -0.35 -8.40
CA GLU A 176 -19.06 1.00 -8.70
C GLU A 176 -20.08 1.02 -9.84
N ALA A 177 -19.85 0.23 -10.90
CA ALA A 177 -20.78 0.10 -12.02
C ALA A 177 -22.06 -0.65 -11.64
N LEU A 178 -21.97 -1.71 -10.83
CA LEU A 178 -23.12 -2.52 -10.41
C LEU A 178 -24.10 -1.78 -9.48
N ASN A 179 -23.59 -0.84 -8.69
CA ASN A 179 -24.35 -0.16 -7.65
C ASN A 179 -24.64 1.32 -7.94
N ASP A 180 -24.11 1.84 -9.04
CA ASP A 180 -24.11 3.27 -9.38
C ASP A 180 -23.56 4.16 -8.26
N ILE A 181 -22.42 3.75 -7.69
CA ILE A 181 -21.68 4.46 -6.62
C ILE A 181 -20.29 4.84 -7.13
N SER A 182 -19.71 5.91 -6.61
CA SER A 182 -18.30 6.27 -6.84
C SER A 182 -17.51 6.16 -5.54
N ILE A 183 -16.30 5.60 -5.59
CA ILE A 183 -15.52 5.27 -4.41
C ILE A 183 -14.10 5.79 -4.55
N ASN A 184 -13.67 6.60 -3.58
CA ASN A 184 -12.26 6.90 -3.36
C ASN A 184 -11.73 6.03 -2.22
N VAL A 185 -10.45 5.66 -2.31
CA VAL A 185 -9.74 4.93 -1.26
C VAL A 185 -8.47 5.70 -0.90
N TYR A 186 -8.30 6.00 0.38
CA TYR A 186 -7.15 6.70 0.93
C TYR A 186 -6.37 5.79 1.87
N ALA A 187 -5.07 5.96 2.02
CA ALA A 187 -4.24 5.25 2.99
C ALA A 187 -3.62 6.21 4.01
N ILE A 188 -3.19 5.67 5.15
CA ILE A 188 -2.39 6.39 6.14
C ILE A 188 -0.91 6.06 5.90
N GLU A 189 -0.13 7.05 5.45
CA GLU A 189 1.34 6.99 5.41
C GLU A 189 1.92 8.03 6.38
N LYS A 190 2.70 9.02 5.90
CA LYS A 190 3.05 10.24 6.67
C LYS A 190 1.88 11.24 6.78
N GLY A 191 0.75 10.90 6.17
CA GLY A 191 -0.48 11.68 6.05
C GLY A 191 -1.55 10.87 5.33
N ILE A 192 -2.72 11.46 5.07
CA ILE A 192 -3.78 10.81 4.29
C ILE A 192 -3.48 10.99 2.80
N VAL A 193 -3.20 9.88 2.11
CA VAL A 193 -2.85 9.89 0.68
C VAL A 193 -3.86 9.08 -0.14
N PRO A 194 -4.25 9.53 -1.34
CA PRO A 194 -5.15 8.76 -2.19
C PRO A 194 -4.41 7.56 -2.79
N ILE A 195 -4.92 6.35 -2.57
CA ILE A 195 -4.42 5.14 -3.25
C ILE A 195 -5.29 4.77 -4.46
N ARG A 196 -6.55 5.20 -4.46
CA ARG A 196 -7.47 5.09 -5.59
C ARG A 196 -8.46 6.24 -5.59
N LEU A 197 -8.69 6.82 -6.77
CA LEU A 197 -9.74 7.81 -6.98
C LEU A 197 -10.73 7.29 -8.01
N ALA A 198 -12.01 7.59 -7.81
CA ALA A 198 -13.05 7.31 -8.79
C ALA A 198 -12.83 8.17 -10.04
N ASP A 199 -12.96 7.57 -11.23
CA ASP A 199 -12.77 8.28 -12.51
C ASP A 199 -13.80 9.41 -12.68
N ARG A 200 -15.00 9.24 -12.11
CA ARG A 200 -16.06 10.25 -12.07
C ARG A 200 -16.82 10.18 -10.74
N LYS A 201 -17.15 11.35 -10.19
CA LYS A 201 -18.04 11.43 -9.03
C LYS A 201 -19.48 11.17 -9.48
N ARG A 202 -20.15 10.24 -8.80
CA ARG A 202 -21.58 9.94 -8.96
C ARG A 202 -22.39 10.60 -7.83
N SER A 203 -23.72 10.52 -7.92
CA SER A 203 -24.63 11.03 -6.89
C SER A 203 -24.36 10.39 -5.52
N LYS A 204 -24.17 9.07 -5.49
CA LYS A 204 -23.66 8.33 -4.34
C LYS A 204 -22.14 8.28 -4.40
N HIS A 205 -21.48 8.84 -3.39
CA HIS A 205 -20.02 8.89 -3.31
C HIS A 205 -19.55 8.48 -1.91
N VAL A 206 -18.56 7.61 -1.85
CA VAL A 206 -18.01 7.07 -0.61
C VAL A 206 -16.49 7.28 -0.61
N ASN A 207 -15.97 7.76 0.51
CA ASN A 207 -14.53 7.80 0.78
C ASN A 207 -14.22 6.70 1.78
N LEU A 208 -13.31 5.80 1.42
CA LEU A 208 -12.86 4.71 2.28
C LEU A 208 -11.44 5.00 2.75
N LEU A 209 -11.15 4.66 4.01
CA LEU A 209 -9.82 4.69 4.57
C LEU A 209 -9.25 3.27 4.67
N TYR A 210 -8.22 3.04 3.90
CA TYR A 210 -7.33 1.89 3.95
C TYR A 210 -6.39 1.98 5.14
N VAL A 211 -6.43 0.97 6.01
CA VAL A 211 -5.54 0.86 7.18
C VAL A 211 -4.90 -0.52 7.20
N GLU A 212 -3.58 -0.55 7.41
CA GLU A 212 -2.80 -1.75 7.67
C GLU A 212 -2.53 -1.87 9.19
N ASP A 213 -2.83 -3.03 9.76
CA ASP A 213 -2.45 -3.39 11.12
C ASP A 213 -1.00 -3.91 11.16
N ASP A 214 -0.37 -3.92 12.33
CA ASP A 214 1.01 -4.40 12.55
C ASP A 214 1.20 -5.88 12.12
N SER A 215 0.09 -6.62 11.98
CA SER A 215 0.02 -8.00 11.47
C SER A 215 -0.07 -8.14 9.94
N GLY A 216 -0.17 -7.03 9.20
CA GLY A 216 -0.43 -7.01 7.76
C GLY A 216 -1.90 -7.30 7.40
N THR A 217 -2.82 -7.21 8.37
CA THR A 217 -4.27 -7.29 8.14
C THR A 217 -4.77 -5.92 7.70
N LEU A 218 -5.63 -5.91 6.69
CA LEU A 218 -5.97 -4.69 5.96
C LEU A 218 -7.47 -4.38 6.20
N CYS A 219 -7.92 -3.13 6.10
CA CYS A 219 -9.36 -2.79 6.07
C CYS A 219 -9.62 -1.52 5.29
N ALA A 220 -10.76 -1.47 4.62
CA ALA A 220 -11.36 -0.24 4.16
C ALA A 220 -12.45 0.15 5.17
N HIS A 221 -12.29 1.32 5.79
CA HIS A 221 -13.24 1.92 6.75
C HIS A 221 -14.00 3.09 6.14
#